data_AF-A0A9P0BCD3-F1
#
_entry.id   AF-A0A9P0BCD3-F1
#
_cell.length_a   1.000
_cell.length_b   1.000
_cell.length_c   1.000
_cell.angle_alpha   90.00
_cell.angle_beta   90.00
_cell.angle_gamma   90.00
#
_symmetry.space_group_name_H-M   'P 1'
#
loop_
_entity.id
_entity.type
_entity.pdbx_description
1 polymer ?
#
loop_
_entity_poly.entity_id
_entity_poly.type
_entity_poly.pdbx_seq_one_letter_code
_entity_poly.pdbx_strand_id
1 'polypeptide(L)'
;MINEKDLLFLENPDVIFRVALALLTYHKQKLLQCDSFEGIMNYLKTQLPLIDKPILDKIMKQVYTTDIRKQLEEYKVEYQVLQEERCSVQPHVEALHKLEGQNRILTD
;
A
#
# COMPACT_ATOMS: atom_id res chain seq x y z
N MET A 1 -8.58 -21.12 19.36
CA MET A 1 -9.89 -20.99 18.71
C MET A 1 -9.75 -19.85 17.71
N ILE A 2 -9.59 -20.19 16.42
CA ILE A 2 -9.47 -19.19 15.36
C ILE A 2 -10.89 -18.65 15.16
N ASN A 3 -11.09 -17.34 15.30
CA ASN A 3 -12.44 -16.77 15.18
C ASN A 3 -12.83 -16.78 13.70
N GLU A 4 -14.10 -17.03 13.41
CA GLU A 4 -14.67 -17.04 12.06
C GLU A 4 -14.39 -15.77 11.23
N LYS A 5 -14.15 -14.63 11.90
CA LYS A 5 -13.73 -13.37 11.28
C LYS A 5 -12.28 -13.40 10.76
N ASP A 6 -11.39 -14.14 11.42
CA ASP A 6 -9.99 -14.30 11.02
C ASP A 6 -9.87 -15.15 9.75
N LEU A 7 -10.77 -16.13 9.58
CA LEU A 7 -10.86 -16.97 8.39
C LEU A 7 -11.27 -16.18 7.15
N LEU A 8 -12.12 -15.16 7.32
CA LEU A 8 -12.63 -14.29 6.25
C LEU A 8 -11.54 -13.35 5.71
N PHE A 9 -10.59 -12.94 6.56
CA PHE A 9 -9.37 -12.24 6.13
C PHE A 9 -8.37 -13.17 5.43
N LEU A 10 -8.38 -14.46 5.78
CA LEU A 10 -7.49 -15.47 5.21
C LEU A 10 -7.92 -15.90 3.80
N GLU A 11 -9.23 -15.95 3.53
CA GLU A 11 -9.76 -16.38 2.23
C GLU A 11 -9.84 -15.25 1.19
N ASN A 12 -9.87 -13.98 1.59
CA ASN A 12 -9.94 -12.86 0.66
C ASN A 12 -9.08 -11.66 1.12
N PRO A 13 -7.85 -11.51 0.60
CA PRO A 13 -6.97 -10.41 0.98
C PRO A 13 -7.54 -9.03 0.60
N ASP A 14 -8.47 -8.95 -0.36
CA ASP A 14 -9.12 -7.68 -0.73
C ASP A 14 -9.93 -7.09 0.42
N VAL A 15 -10.38 -7.92 1.37
CA VAL A 15 -11.05 -7.44 2.59
C VAL A 15 -10.13 -6.55 3.42
N ILE A 16 -8.83 -6.89 3.51
CA ILE A 16 -7.84 -6.08 4.25
C ILE A 16 -7.74 -4.69 3.64
N PHE A 17 -7.65 -4.59 2.31
CA PHE A 17 -7.59 -3.32 1.61
C PHE A 17 -8.87 -2.50 1.79
N ARG A 18 -10.04 -3.13 1.73
CA ARG A 18 -11.33 -2.46 1.97
C ARG A 18 -11.44 -1.93 3.40
N VAL A 19 -11.02 -2.71 4.39
CA VAL A 19 -10.98 -2.29 5.80
C VAL A 19 -10.02 -1.12 5.99
N ALA A 20 -8.80 -1.21 5.44
CA ALA A 20 -7.83 -0.13 5.51
C ALA A 20 -8.35 1.16 4.86
N LEU A 21 -8.97 1.08 3.67
CA LEU A 21 -9.56 2.22 2.99
C LEU A 21 -10.73 2.82 3.78
N ALA A 22 -11.60 2.00 4.36
CA ALA A 22 -12.72 2.48 5.17
C ALA A 22 -12.23 3.22 6.43
N LEU A 23 -11.21 2.68 7.11
CA LEU A 23 -10.58 3.32 8.26
C LEU A 23 -9.94 4.66 7.89
N LEU A 24 -9.10 4.68 6.85
CA LEU A 24 -8.45 5.89 6.38
C LEU A 24 -9.47 6.94 5.92
N THR A 25 -10.56 6.52 5.29
CA THR A 25 -11.63 7.42 4.87
C THR A 25 -12.34 8.04 6.07
N TYR A 26 -12.62 7.25 7.11
CA TYR A 26 -13.26 7.75 8.34
C TYR A 26 -12.37 8.75 9.08
N HIS A 27 -11.06 8.48 9.16
CA HIS A 27 -10.10 9.35 9.84
C HIS A 27 -9.49 10.46 8.96
N LYS A 28 -9.88 10.53 7.67
CA LYS A 28 -9.29 11.43 6.66
C LYS A 28 -9.12 12.87 7.13
N GLN A 29 -10.17 13.47 7.68
CA GLN A 29 -10.15 14.86 8.12
C GLN A 29 -9.12 15.10 9.23
N LYS A 30 -9.05 14.19 10.21
CA LYS A 30 -8.10 14.29 11.33
C LYS A 30 -6.67 14.01 10.90
N LEU A 31 -6.47 13.10 9.95
CA LEU A 31 -5.15 12.84 9.34
C LEU A 31 -4.63 14.06 8.58
N LEU A 32 -5.50 14.76 7.83
CA LEU A 32 -5.15 15.97 7.09
C LEU A 32 -4.88 17.20 7.99
N GLN A 33 -5.29 17.15 9.26
CA GLN A 33 -5.01 18.18 10.26
C GLN A 33 -3.66 17.98 10.98
N CYS A 34 -2.97 16.87 10.72
CA CYS A 34 -1.66 16.63 11.30
C CYS A 34 -0.58 17.40 10.53
N ASP A 35 0.16 18.27 11.21
CA ASP A 35 1.15 19.16 10.60
C ASP A 35 2.55 18.53 10.43
N SER A 36 2.72 17.27 10.84
CA SER A 36 4.01 16.57 10.76
C SER A 36 3.85 15.07 10.51
N PHE A 37 4.89 14.47 9.91
CA PHE A 37 4.96 13.02 9.69
C PHE A 37 4.85 12.22 10.99
N GLU A 38 5.51 12.70 12.06
CA GLU A 38 5.42 12.09 13.39
C GLU A 38 3.99 12.16 13.94
N GLY A 39 3.29 13.29 13.76
CA GLY A 39 1.89 13.45 14.15
C GLY A 39 0.97 12.48 13.42
N ILE A 40 1.15 12.34 12.10
CA ILE A 40 0.42 11.36 11.28
C ILE A 40 0.69 9.94 11.79
N MET A 41 1.95 9.59 12.00
CA MET A 41 2.32 8.23 12.41
C MET A 41 1.82 7.90 13.82
N ASN A 42 1.87 8.86 14.75
CA ASN A 42 1.30 8.71 16.08
C ASN A 42 -0.23 8.54 16.01
N TYR A 43 -0.91 9.30 15.15
CA TYR A 43 -2.35 9.18 14.93
C TYR A 43 -2.73 7.78 14.39
N LEU A 44 -1.99 7.29 13.39
CA LEU A 44 -2.18 5.94 12.83
C LEU A 44 -1.98 4.84 13.87
N LYS A 45 -1.04 5.01 14.80
CA LYS A 45 -0.73 4.01 15.84
C LYS A 45 -1.71 4.04 17.02
N THR A 46 -2.24 5.21 17.38
CA THR A 46 -3.00 5.38 18.63
C THR A 46 -4.50 5.61 18.42
N GLN A 47 -4.88 6.43 17.44
CA GLN A 47 -6.26 6.85 17.23
C GLN A 47 -6.98 5.98 16.18
N LEU A 48 -6.27 5.54 15.14
CA LEU A 48 -6.82 4.64 14.12
C LEU A 48 -7.33 3.29 14.68
N PRO A 49 -6.65 2.61 15.64
CA PRO A 49 -7.18 1.37 16.21
C PRO A 49 -8.27 1.61 17.27
N LEU A 50 -8.46 2.85 17.72
CA LEU A 50 -9.43 3.20 18.76
C LEU A 50 -10.83 3.40 18.13
N ILE A 51 -11.58 2.31 18.03
CA ILE A 51 -12.88 2.29 17.35
C ILE A 51 -13.96 1.83 18.34
N ASP A 52 -14.92 2.72 18.60
CA ASP A 52 -16.11 2.38 19.38
C ASP A 52 -17.08 1.54 18.54
N LYS A 53 -17.90 0.70 19.20
CA LYS A 53 -18.93 -0.14 18.55
C LYS A 53 -19.77 0.57 17.46
N PRO A 54 -20.35 1.77 17.69
CA PRO A 54 -21.14 2.44 16.65
C PRO A 54 -20.30 2.89 15.43
N ILE A 55 -19.02 3.18 15.64
CA ILE A 55 -18.09 3.54 14.56
C ILE A 55 -17.73 2.29 13.76
N LEU A 56 -17.53 1.16 14.44
CA LEU A 56 -17.26 -0.13 13.82
C LEU A 56 -18.38 -0.53 12.86
N ASP A 57 -19.65 -0.38 13.26
CA ASP A 57 -20.79 -0.70 12.38
C ASP A 57 -20.79 0.16 11.10
N LYS A 58 -20.44 1.44 11.22
CA LYS A 58 -20.31 2.35 10.08
C LYS A 58 -19.18 1.94 9.14
N ILE A 59 -18.01 1.59 9.71
CA ILE A 59 -16.86 1.11 8.95
C ILE A 59 -17.20 -0.19 8.24
N MET A 60 -17.79 -1.17 8.94
CA MET A 60 -18.17 -2.45 8.36
C MET A 60 -19.16 -2.27 7.21
N LYS A 61 -20.18 -1.42 7.36
CA LYS A 61 -21.11 -1.10 6.28
C LYS A 61 -20.37 -0.55 5.06
N GLN A 62 -19.42 0.35 5.25
CA GLN A 62 -18.61 0.90 4.17
C GLN A 62 -17.77 -0.19 3.49
N VAL A 63 -17.12 -1.06 4.25
CA VAL A 63 -16.33 -2.20 3.75
C VAL A 63 -17.16 -3.12 2.86
N TYR A 64 -18.39 -3.46 3.28
CA TYR A 64 -19.30 -4.30 2.49
C TYR A 64 -19.75 -3.64 1.18
N THR A 65 -19.94 -2.32 1.17
CA THR A 65 -20.36 -1.58 -0.03
C THR A 65 -19.22 -1.24 -0.98
N THR A 66 -17.97 -1.32 -0.51
CA THR A 66 -16.80 -0.94 -1.28
C THR A 66 -16.35 -2.12 -2.14
N ASP A 67 -16.39 -1.97 -3.47
CA ASP A 67 -15.80 -2.92 -4.41
C ASP A 67 -14.58 -2.28 -5.08
N ILE A 68 -13.41 -2.88 -4.86
CA ILE A 68 -12.10 -2.41 -5.34
C ILE A 68 -11.39 -3.46 -6.18
N ARG A 69 -12.05 -4.58 -6.51
CA ARG A 69 -11.37 -5.71 -7.18
C ARG A 69 -10.74 -5.34 -8.51
N LYS A 70 -11.47 -4.60 -9.35
CA LYS A 70 -10.96 -4.11 -10.64
C LYS A 70 -9.75 -3.20 -10.46
N GLN A 71 -9.81 -2.29 -9.50
CA GLN A 71 -8.73 -1.35 -9.19
C GLN A 71 -7.50 -2.08 -8.65
N LEU A 72 -7.68 -3.07 -7.78
CA LEU A 72 -6.59 -3.89 -7.28
C LEU A 72 -5.89 -4.67 -8.40
N GLU A 73 -6.64 -5.25 -9.34
CA GLU A 73 -6.04 -5.95 -10.48
C GLU A 73 -5.31 -4.98 -11.42
N GLU A 74 -5.87 -3.79 -11.67
CA GLU A 74 -5.20 -2.72 -12.43
C GLU A 74 -3.88 -2.29 -11.77
N TYR A 75 -3.89 -2.00 -10.46
CA TYR A 75 -2.68 -1.64 -9.72
C TYR A 75 -1.65 -2.75 -9.68
N LYS A 76 -2.08 -4.02 -9.61
CA LYS A 76 -1.19 -5.18 -9.65
C LYS A 76 -0.50 -5.30 -11.01
N VAL A 77 -1.25 -5.13 -12.12
CA VAL A 77 -0.68 -5.14 -13.47
C VAL A 77 0.29 -3.97 -13.65
N GLU A 78 -0.09 -2.76 -13.24
CA GLU A 78 0.79 -1.58 -13.30
C GLU A 78 2.10 -1.81 -12.54
N TYR A 79 2.01 -2.36 -11.32
CA TYR A 79 3.18 -2.69 -10.52
C TYR A 79 4.08 -3.73 -11.22
N GLN A 80 3.51 -4.75 -11.85
CA GLN A 80 4.27 -5.76 -12.59
C GLN A 80 5.00 -5.15 -13.80
N VAL A 81 4.33 -4.31 -14.59
CA VAL A 81 4.96 -3.62 -15.72
C VAL A 81 6.13 -2.75 -15.26
N LEU A 82 5.95 -1.96 -14.19
CA LEU A 82 7.03 -1.13 -13.64
C LEU A 82 8.20 -1.97 -13.14
N GLN A 83 7.95 -3.14 -12.54
CA GLN A 83 9.02 -4.05 -12.13
C GLN A 83 9.77 -4.65 -13.33
N GLU A 84 9.06 -5.05 -14.38
CA GLU A 84 9.65 -5.57 -15.61
C GLU A 84 10.53 -4.51 -16.29
N GLU A 85 10.10 -3.26 -16.35
CA GLU A 85 10.92 -2.14 -16.85
C GLU A 85 12.19 -1.96 -16.02
N ARG A 86 12.09 -1.98 -14.68
CA ARG A 86 13.26 -1.85 -13.80
C ARG A 86 14.25 -2.99 -13.99
N CYS A 87 13.76 -4.23 -14.07
CA CYS A 87 14.60 -5.41 -14.31
C CYS A 87 15.18 -5.44 -15.73
N SER A 88 14.49 -4.88 -16.74
CA SER A 88 15.03 -4.78 -18.10
C SER A 88 16.08 -3.67 -18.23
N VAL A 89 15.95 -2.58 -17.47
CA VAL A 89 16.85 -1.42 -17.54
C VAL A 89 18.10 -1.62 -16.70
N GLN A 90 18.01 -2.27 -15.53
CA GLN A 90 19.15 -2.56 -14.65
C GLN A 90 20.37 -3.19 -15.36
N PRO A 91 20.23 -4.30 -16.12
CA PRO A 91 21.37 -4.92 -16.78
C PRO A 91 21.97 -4.04 -17.88
N HIS A 92 21.16 -3.18 -18.52
CA HIS A 92 21.68 -2.23 -19.51
C HIS A 92 22.50 -1.12 -18.84
N VAL A 93 22.03 -0.60 -17.70
CA VAL A 93 22.73 0.43 -16.93
C VAL A 93 24.03 -0.10 -16.34
N GLU A 94 24.04 -1.34 -15.83
CA GLU A 94 25.25 -2.00 -15.35
C GLU A 94 26.27 -2.23 -16.47
N ALA A 95 25.80 -2.66 -17.65
CA ALA A 95 26.66 -2.82 -18.83
C ALA A 95 27.25 -1.48 -19.29
N LEU A 96 26.46 -0.41 -19.31
CA LEU A 96 26.93 0.95 -19.63
C LEU A 96 27.99 1.42 -18.64
N HIS A 97 27.75 1.29 -17.34
CA HIS A 97 28.69 1.73 -16.31
C HIS A 97 30.01 0.95 -16.37
N LYS A 98 29.95 -0.34 -16.76
CA LYS A 98 31.14 -1.17 -16.99
C LYS A 98 31.93 -0.73 -18.24
N LEU A 99 31.23 -0.39 -19.33
CA LEU A 99 31.84 0.14 -20.55
C LEU A 99 32.47 1.52 -20.33
N GLU A 100 31.83 2.39 -19.54
CA GLU A 100 32.38 3.70 -19.15
C GLU A 100 33.65 3.54 -18.30
N GLY A 101 33.66 2.59 -17.37
CA GLY A 101 34.85 2.25 -16.58
C GLY A 101 36.01 1.76 -17.46
N GLN A 102 35.73 0.89 -18.45
CA GLN A 102 36.73 0.39 -19.39
C GLN A 102 37.30 1.50 -20.30
N ASN A 103 36.45 2.41 -20.79
CA ASN A 103 36.89 3.53 -21.61
C ASN A 103 37.77 4.53 -20.84
N ARG A 104 37.47 4.79 -19.56
CA ARG A 104 38.37 5.62 -18.73
C ARG A 104 39.78 5.04 -18.64
N ILE A 105 39.89 3.72 -18.45
CA ILE A 105 41.19 3.03 -18.33
C ILE A 105 41.98 3.05 -19.65
N LEU A 106 41.30 3.14 -20.79
CA LEU A 106 41.93 3.21 -22.12
C LEU A 106 42.36 4.62 -22.53
N THR A 107 41.97 5.65 -21.76
CA THR A 107 42.26 7.06 -22.05
C THR A 107 43.39 7.62 -21.16
N ASP A 108 43.84 6.86 -20.16
CA ASP A 108 45.05 7.09 -19.35
C ASP A 108 46.25 6.29 -19.92
#